data_AF-A0A2V9JKK6-F1
#
_entry.id   AF-A0A2V9JKK6-F1
#
_cell.length_a   1.000
_cell.length_b   1.000
_cell.length_c   1.000
_cell.angle_alpha   90.00
_cell.angle_beta   90.00
_cell.angle_gamma   90.00
#
_symmetry.space_group_name_H-M   'P 1'
#
loop_
_entity.id
_entity.type
_entity.pdbx_description
1 polymer ?
#
loop_
_entity_poly.entity_id
_entity_poly.type
_entity_poly.pdbx_seq_one_letter_code
_entity_poly.pdbx_strand_id
1 'polypeptide(L)' 'MVRGSVNGNIVARDRIEICKTGSVVGDLVGQGIAIEEGAYFKGSIEILRPDNQRPSEVLSARSVD' A
#
# COMPACT_ATOMS: atom_id res chain seq x y z
N MET A 1 -7.44 -7.21 8.16
CA MET A 1 -8.59 -6.33 8.42
C MET A 1 -8.59 -5.85 9.86
N VAL A 2 -9.06 -4.63 10.13
CA VAL A 2 -9.11 -4.00 11.45
C VAL A 2 -10.57 -3.67 11.79
N ARG A 3 -11.09 -4.21 12.89
CA ARG A 3 -12.47 -3.99 13.37
C ARG A 3 -12.56 -3.25 14.70
N GLY A 4 -11.44 -3.09 15.39
CA GLY A 4 -11.31 -2.38 16.66
C GLY A 4 -10.23 -1.32 16.59
N SER A 5 -9.62 -1.00 17.73
CA SER A 5 -8.60 0.05 17.81
C SER A 5 -7.18 -0.53 17.77
N VAL A 6 -6.34 0.04 16.92
CA VAL A 6 -4.90 -0.23 16.87
C VAL A 6 -4.16 1.08 17.12
N ASN A 7 -3.24 1.09 18.08
CA ASN A 7 -2.28 2.17 18.26
C ASN A 7 -0.89 1.59 18.03
N GLY A 8 -0.37 1.78 16.82
CA GLY A 8 0.84 1.15 16.32
C GLY A 8 0.82 0.96 14.80
N ASN A 9 2.00 0.66 14.24
CA ASN A 9 2.18 0.51 12.81
C ASN A 9 1.69 -0.86 12.33
N ILE A 10 1.13 -0.91 11.12
CA ILE A 10 0.63 -2.13 10.50
C ILE A 10 1.37 -2.37 9.19
N VAL A 11 1.99 -3.54 9.07
CA VAL A 11 2.63 -4.00 7.84
C VAL A 11 1.91 -5.26 7.37
N ALA A 12 1.45 -5.24 6.12
CA ALA A 12 0.88 -6.41 5.46
C ALA A 12 1.53 -6.57 4.10
N ARG A 13 1.71 -7.83 3.65
CA ARG A 13 2.23 -8.09 2.30
C ARG A 13 1.24 -7.67 1.23
N ASP A 14 -0.03 -7.97 1.45
CA ASP A 14 -1.08 -7.76 0.46
C ASP A 14 -1.97 -6.58 0.88
N ARG A 15 -3.18 -6.86 1.39
CA ARG A 15 -4.21 -5.86 1.62
C ARG A 15 -4.46 -5.59 3.10
N ILE A 16 -4.57 -4.31 3.45
CA ILE A 16 -5.09 -3.83 4.74
C ILE A 16 -6.50 -3.27 4.50
N GLU A 17 -7.45 -3.71 5.32
CA GLU A 17 -8.83 -3.19 5.36
C GLU A 17 -9.09 -2.63 6.75
N ILE A 18 -9.47 -1.35 6.86
CA ILE A 18 -10.03 -0.77 8.09
C ILE A 18 -11.55 -0.75 7.92
N CYS A 19 -12.24 -1.58 8.70
CA CYS A 19 -13.70 -1.70 8.63
C CYS A 19 -14.39 -0.50 9.28
N LYS A 20 -15.70 -0.35 9.08
CA LYS A 20 -16.53 0.77 9.57
C LYS A 20 -16.32 1.16 11.04
N THR A 21 -16.05 0.20 11.93
CA THR A 21 -15.80 0.44 13.37
C THR A 21 -14.32 0.44 13.75
N GLY A 22 -13.43 0.26 12.77
CA GLY A 22 -12.00 0.21 12.94
C GLY A 22 -11.38 1.58 13.14
N SER A 23 -10.37 1.64 13.99
CA SER A 23 -9.57 2.83 14.25
C SER A 23 -8.09 2.47 14.25
N VAL A 24 -7.29 3.20 13.48
CA VAL A 24 -5.84 3.04 13.48
C VAL A 24 -5.15 4.37 13.71
N VAL A 25 -4.27 4.41 14.71
CA VAL A 25 -3.29 5.48 14.91
C VAL A 25 -1.90 4.86 14.74
N GLY A 26 -1.22 5.21 13.65
CA GLY A 26 0.04 4.59 13.25
C GLY A 26 0.16 4.48 11.73
N ASP A 27 1.34 4.11 11.26
CA ASP A 27 1.61 4.05 9.82
C ASP A 27 1.19 2.70 9.22
N LEU A 28 0.73 2.72 7.96
CA LEU A 28 0.32 1.54 7.21
C LEU A 28 1.24 1.28 6.03
N VAL A 29 1.68 0.02 5.88
CA VAL A 29 2.44 -0.44 4.71
C VAL A 29 1.77 -1.69 4.12
N GLY A 30 1.44 -1.66 2.82
CA GLY A 30 0.94 -2.83 2.11
C GLY A 30 0.67 -2.60 0.63
N GLN A 31 0.38 -3.65 -0.14
CA GLN A 31 0.08 -3.53 -1.58
C GLN A 31 -1.29 -2.92 -1.88
N GLY A 32 -2.23 -2.97 -0.93
CA GLY A 32 -3.53 -2.34 -1.08
C GLY A 32 -4.10 -1.91 0.25
N ILE A 33 -4.72 -0.72 0.29
CA ILE A 33 -5.36 -0.19 1.48
C ILE A 33 -6.82 0.13 1.15
N ALA A 34 -7.75 -0.35 1.97
CA ALA A 34 -9.15 0.02 1.91
C ALA A 34 -9.61 0.53 3.29
N ILE A 35 -10.28 1.67 3.29
CA ILE A 35 -10.81 2.31 4.49
C ILE A 35 -12.32 2.46 4.25
N GLU A 36 -13.12 1.73 5.02
CA GLU A 36 -14.58 1.81 4.93
C GLU A 36 -15.10 3.16 5.45
N GLU A 37 -16.27 3.57 4.96
CA GLU A 37 -16.98 4.74 5.49
C GLU A 37 -17.23 4.58 7.01
N GLY A 38 -16.86 5.62 7.78
CA GLY A 38 -16.98 5.63 9.23
C GLY A 38 -15.75 5.10 9.99
N ALA A 39 -14.78 4.50 9.29
CA ALA A 39 -13.50 4.13 9.88
C ALA A 39 -12.65 5.37 10.23
N TYR A 40 -11.81 5.26 11.25
CA TYR A 40 -10.85 6.29 11.62
C TYR A 40 -9.42 5.86 11.29
N PHE A 41 -8.65 6.77 10.69
CA PHE A 41 -7.24 6.58 10.43
C PHE A 41 -6.46 7.88 10.70
N LYS A 42 -5.33 7.76 11.39
CA LYS A 42 -4.34 8.83 11.57
C LYS A 42 -2.92 8.27 11.47
N GLY A 43 -2.18 8.69 10.44
CA GLY A 43 -0.80 8.28 10.19
C GLY A 43 -0.44 8.47 8.71
N SER A 44 0.66 7.84 8.29
CA SER A 44 1.10 7.80 6.90
C SER A 44 0.75 6.46 6.25
N ILE A 45 0.62 6.46 4.92
CA ILE A 45 0.37 5.25 4.13
C ILE A 45 1.47 5.08 3.08
N GLU A 46 2.06 3.90 3.03
CA GLU A 46 2.94 3.45 1.95
C GLU A 46 2.29 2.29 1.18
N ILE A 47 2.09 2.50 -0.13
CA ILE A 47 1.55 1.47 -1.02
C ILE A 47 2.70 0.77 -1.75
N LEU A 48 2.89 -0.50 -1.44
CA LEU A 48 3.85 -1.37 -2.10
C LEU A 48 3.35 -1.67 -3.51
N ARG A 49 4.08 -1.24 -4.54
CA ARG A 49 3.80 -1.67 -5.92
C ARG A 49 4.70 -2.84 -6.23
N PRO A 50 4.20 -3.94 -6.81
CA PRO A 50 5.10 -4.88 -7.47
C PRO A 50 5.86 -4.10 -8.54
N ASP A 51 7.19 -4.22 -8.56
CA ASP A 51 8.04 -3.52 -9.53
C ASP A 51 7.50 -3.81 -10.93
N ASN A 52 6.84 -2.81 -11.52
CA ASN A 52 6.46 -2.86 -12.92
C ASN A 52 7.74 -2.61 -13.70
N GLN A 53 8.60 -3.64 -13.81
CA GLN A 53 9.66 -3.69 -14.80
C GLN A 53 8.98 -3.55 -16.16
N ARG A 54 8.86 -2.30 -16.62
CA ARG A 54 8.74 -2.01 -18.05
C ARG A 54 9.96 -2.69 -18.67
N PRO A 55 9.81 -3.62 -19.63
CA PRO A 55 10.96 -4.13 -20.34
C PRO A 55 11.73 -2.93 -20.90
N SER A 56 12.98 -2.76 -20.48
CA SER A 56 13.92 -1.86 -21.12
C SER A 56 14.37 -2.49 -22.45
N GLU A 57 13.43 -2.70 -23.36
CA GLU A 57 13.62 -2.77 -24.80
C GLU A 57 12.89 -1.51 -25.28
N VAL A 58 13.53 -0.41 -25.67
CA VAL A 58 14.29 -0.27 -26.91
C VAL A 58 15.32 0.86 -26.76
N LEU A 59 16.50 0.57 -26.21
CA LEU A 59 17.72 1.36 -26.44
C LEU A 59 18.81 0.42 -26.97
N SER A 60 18.50 -0.34 -28.02
CA SER A 60 19.49 -1.11 -28.79
C SER A 60 19.47 -0.80 -30.30
N ALA A 61 18.87 0.34 -30.70
CA ALA A 61 19.01 0.84 -32.07
C ALA A 61 20.10 1.93 -32.16
N ARG A 62 21.29 1.64 -31.64
CA ARG A 62 22.53 2.36 -31.95
C ARG A 62 23.71 1.39 -31.94
N SER A 63 23.93 0.74 -33.06
CA SER A 63 25.23 0.25 -33.52
C SER A 63 25.17 0.34 -35.04
N VAL A 64 25.69 1.43 -35.61
CA VAL A 64 26.92 1.46 -36.40
C VAL A 64 26.95 0.38 -37.49
N ASP A 65 26.58 0.78 -38.71
CA ASP A 65 27.25 0.45 -39.97
C ASP A 65 27.04 1.64 -40.94
#